data_AF-A0A5J6P967-F1
#
_entry.id   AF-A0A5J6P967-F1
#
_cell.length_a   1.000
_cell.length_b   1.000
_cell.length_c   1.000
_cell.angle_alpha   90.00
_cell.angle_beta   90.00
_cell.angle_gamma   90.00
#
_symmetry.space_group_name_H-M   'P 1'
#
loop_
_entity.id
_entity.type
_entity.pdbx_description
1 polymer ?
#
loop_
_entity_poly.entity_id
_entity_poly.type
_entity_poly.pdbx_seq_one_letter_code
_entity_poly.pdbx_strand_id
1 'polypeptide(L)'
;MCMLNFFRENKLLAALFVVSFLVILFGVALLMYSKQQMAQQAKEQAQVQSLSKIANDAQAQLMQTVAHPEVPITDVVPEDSVAKVAAMKDKNPEAGTDDWCEVMMVKPSKEWTTEEQQTFAKNCI
;
A
#
# COMPACT_ATOMS: atom_id res chain seq x y z
N MET A 1 -61.97 25.96 19.96
CA MET A 1 -63.11 25.60 19.09
C MET A 1 -63.44 26.65 18.02
N CYS A 2 -63.17 27.96 18.19
CA CYS A 2 -63.50 28.99 17.18
C CYS A 2 -62.66 28.97 15.89
N MET A 3 -61.41 28.48 15.90
CA MET A 3 -60.61 28.40 14.67
C MET A 3 -61.18 27.41 13.64
N LEU A 4 -61.73 26.28 14.09
CA LEU A 4 -62.22 25.22 13.20
C LEU A 4 -63.42 25.65 12.34
N ASN A 5 -64.25 26.59 12.82
CA ASN A 5 -65.35 27.15 12.03
C ASN A 5 -64.87 28.17 10.98
N PHE A 6 -63.86 28.99 11.31
CA PHE A 6 -63.29 29.99 10.39
C PHE A 6 -62.57 29.35 9.18
N PHE A 7 -61.86 28.24 9.43
CA PHE A 7 -61.24 27.42 8.37
C PHE A 7 -62.28 26.75 7.44
N ARG A 8 -63.53 26.58 7.89
CA ARG A 8 -64.60 25.93 7.12
C ARG A 8 -65.30 26.88 6.16
N GLU A 9 -65.41 28.16 6.51
CA GLU A 9 -65.98 29.21 5.65
C GLU A 9 -64.97 29.74 4.63
N ASN A 10 -63.71 29.95 5.02
CA ASN A 10 -62.67 30.53 4.15
C ASN A 10 -61.64 29.50 3.67
N LYS A 11 -62.05 28.67 2.70
CA LYS A 11 -61.22 27.59 2.12
C LYS A 11 -59.91 28.07 1.49
N LEU A 12 -59.89 29.28 0.92
CA LEU A 12 -58.67 29.86 0.33
C LEU A 12 -57.61 30.20 1.38
N LEU A 13 -58.05 30.78 2.51
CA LEU A 13 -57.14 31.12 3.60
C LEU A 13 -56.54 29.86 4.22
N ALA A 14 -57.37 28.83 4.40
CA ALA A 14 -56.94 27.51 4.85
C ALA A 14 -55.87 26.89 3.92
N ALA A 15 -56.10 26.94 2.61
CA ALA A 15 -55.16 26.44 1.62
C ALA A 15 -53.82 27.18 1.65
N LEU A 16 -53.82 28.52 1.81
CA LEU A 16 -52.60 29.32 1.91
C LEU A 16 -51.76 28.97 3.14
N PHE A 17 -52.39 28.74 4.30
CA PHE A 17 -51.67 28.32 5.51
C PHE A 17 -51.05 26.94 5.35
N VAL A 18 -51.76 25.99 4.73
CA VAL A 18 -51.22 24.64 4.46
C VAL A 18 -50.04 24.70 3.50
N VAL A 19 -50.14 25.46 2.42
CA VAL A 19 -49.03 25.63 1.46
C VAL A 19 -47.82 26.29 2.12
N SER A 20 -48.03 27.34 2.93
CA SER A 20 -46.95 27.99 3.68
C SER A 20 -46.27 27.01 4.64
N PHE A 21 -47.05 26.20 5.37
CA PHE A 21 -46.53 25.21 6.28
C PHE A 21 -45.73 24.12 5.55
N LEU A 22 -46.21 23.65 4.40
CA LEU A 22 -45.50 22.67 3.58
C LEU A 22 -44.15 23.20 3.06
N VAL A 23 -44.09 24.46 2.64
CA VAL A 23 -42.84 25.10 2.20
C VAL A 23 -41.84 25.20 3.35
N ILE A 24 -42.31 25.56 4.56
CA ILE A 24 -41.47 25.63 5.76
C ILE A 24 -40.95 24.22 6.13
N LEU A 25 -41.82 23.21 6.15
CA LEU A 25 -41.42 21.83 6.44
C LEU A 25 -40.39 21.31 5.43
N PHE A 26 -40.59 21.60 4.14
CA PHE A 26 -39.65 21.23 3.09
C PHE A 26 -38.29 21.93 3.27
N GLY A 27 -38.29 23.24 3.58
CA GLY A 27 -37.08 23.98 3.89
C GLY A 27 -36.31 23.43 5.09
N VAL A 28 -37.00 23.09 6.19
CA VAL A 28 -36.39 22.46 7.37
C VAL A 28 -35.83 21.08 7.04
N ALA A 29 -36.56 20.28 6.25
CA ALA A 29 -36.10 18.96 5.82
C ALA A 29 -34.80 19.05 4.99
N LEU A 30 -34.69 20.03 4.07
CA LEU A 30 -33.47 20.26 3.30
C LEU A 30 -32.29 20.69 4.19
N LEU A 31 -32.53 21.53 5.20
CA LEU A 31 -31.49 21.93 6.15
C LEU A 31 -31.00 20.78 7.04
N MET A 32 -31.90 19.87 7.44
CA MET A 32 -31.49 18.66 8.17
C MET A 32 -30.69 17.71 7.27
N TYR A 33 -31.14 17.52 6.03
CA TYR A 33 -30.49 16.66 5.05
C TYR A 33 -29.07 17.14 4.71
N SER A 34 -28.86 18.44 4.52
CA SER A 34 -27.53 19.01 4.24
C SER A 34 -26.56 18.82 5.42
N LYS A 35 -27.03 19.00 6.67
CA LYS A 35 -26.24 18.74 7.88
C LYS A 35 -25.84 17.26 7.98
N GLN A 36 -26.74 16.36 7.62
CA GLN A 36 -26.48 14.93 7.65
C GLN A 36 -25.44 14.51 6.61
N GLN A 37 -25.49 15.09 5.39
CA GLN A 37 -24.45 14.87 4.38
C GLN A 37 -23.07 15.32 4.85
N MET A 38 -22.95 16.49 5.48
CA MET A 38 -21.65 16.96 5.99
C MET A 38 -21.07 16.03 7.06
N ALA A 39 -21.90 15.47 7.94
CA ALA A 39 -21.45 14.51 8.95
C ALA A 39 -20.98 13.18 8.34
N GLN A 40 -21.61 12.75 7.25
CA GLN A 40 -21.20 11.55 6.51
C GLN A 40 -19.90 11.79 5.72
N GLN A 41 -19.81 12.93 5.04
CA GLN A 41 -18.62 13.35 4.30
C GLN A 41 -17.41 13.54 5.21
N ALA A 42 -17.58 14.08 6.43
CA ALA A 42 -16.48 14.23 7.38
C ALA A 42 -15.88 12.87 7.82
N LYS A 43 -16.71 11.83 7.96
CA LYS A 43 -16.26 10.47 8.28
C LYS A 43 -15.56 9.81 7.09
N GLU A 44 -16.12 9.94 5.89
CA GLU A 44 -15.51 9.42 4.66
C GLU A 44 -14.19 10.13 4.34
N GLN A 45 -14.11 11.45 4.54
CA GLN A 45 -12.87 12.22 4.39
C GLN A 45 -11.79 11.76 5.36
N ALA A 46 -12.12 11.49 6.62
CA ALA A 46 -11.16 10.96 7.58
C ALA A 46 -10.61 9.58 7.16
N GLN A 47 -11.46 8.72 6.59
CA GLN A 47 -11.06 7.41 6.06
C GLN A 47 -10.18 7.52 4.79
N VAL A 48 -10.48 8.45 3.89
CA VAL A 48 -9.68 8.66 2.68
C VAL A 48 -8.34 9.34 3.00
N GLN A 49 -8.31 10.24 3.99
CA GLN A 49 -7.08 10.89 4.46
C GLN A 49 -6.09 9.91 5.08
N SER A 50 -6.57 8.91 5.84
CA SER A 50 -5.68 7.88 6.37
C SER A 50 -5.11 7.00 5.26
N LEU A 51 -5.94 6.64 4.28
CA LEU A 51 -5.52 5.84 3.13
C LEU A 51 -4.49 6.58 2.25
N SER A 52 -4.67 7.88 2.02
CA SER A 52 -3.71 8.68 1.24
C SER A 52 -2.37 8.83 1.94
N LYS A 53 -2.35 8.90 3.27
CA LYS A 53 -1.09 8.92 4.05
C LYS A 53 -0.29 7.63 3.83
N ILE A 54 -0.94 6.47 3.85
CA ILE A 54 -0.29 5.18 3.62
C ILE A 54 0.30 5.12 2.20
N ALA A 55 -0.46 5.57 1.20
CA ALA A 55 0.02 5.60 -0.19
C ALA A 55 1.27 6.48 -0.37
N ASN A 56 1.28 7.66 0.23
CA ASN A 56 2.42 8.58 0.16
C ASN A 56 3.66 8.01 0.87
N ASP A 57 3.48 7.37 2.03
CA ASP A 57 4.58 6.74 2.78
C ASP A 57 5.19 5.58 1.97
N ALA A 58 4.35 4.73 1.37
CA ALA A 58 4.80 3.67 0.47
C ALA A 58 5.60 4.23 -0.73
N GLN A 59 5.14 5.34 -1.34
CA GLN A 59 5.88 5.99 -2.41
C GLN A 59 7.24 6.54 -1.94
N ALA A 60 7.33 7.10 -0.74
CA ALA A 60 8.58 7.58 -0.16
C ALA A 60 9.57 6.42 0.09
N GLN A 61 9.09 5.28 0.60
CA GLN A 61 9.90 4.08 0.79
C GLN A 61 10.43 3.52 -0.53
N LEU A 62 9.60 3.48 -1.57
CA LEU A 62 10.03 3.02 -2.90
C LEU A 62 11.14 3.91 -3.47
N MET A 63 11.09 5.23 -3.28
CA MET A 63 12.16 6.13 -3.72
C MET A 63 13.50 5.88 -3.01
N GLN A 64 13.48 5.43 -1.75
CA GLN A 64 14.71 5.07 -1.02
C GLN A 64 15.32 3.76 -1.52
N THR A 65 14.49 2.74 -1.80
CA THR A 65 14.98 1.45 -2.32
C THR A 65 15.50 1.57 -3.75
N VAL A 66 14.94 2.49 -4.55
CA VAL A 66 15.38 2.75 -5.93
C VAL A 66 16.63 3.64 -5.99
N ALA A 67 17.09 4.23 -4.88
CA ALA A 67 18.19 5.20 -4.88
C ALA A 67 19.59 4.63 -5.19
N HIS A 68 19.73 3.33 -5.43
CA HIS A 68 20.94 2.74 -6.04
C HIS A 68 20.62 1.95 -7.32
N PRO A 69 20.02 2.56 -8.36
CA PRO A 69 19.77 1.88 -9.62
C PRO A 69 21.06 1.74 -10.45
N GLU A 70 22.09 2.54 -10.17
CA GLU A 70 23.39 2.46 -10.86
C GLU A 70 24.34 1.40 -10.32
N VAL A 71 24.14 0.84 -9.12
CA VAL A 71 25.02 -0.24 -8.63
C VAL A 71 24.54 -1.52 -9.30
N PRO A 72 25.25 -2.03 -10.31
CA PRO A 72 24.85 -3.28 -10.93
C PRO A 72 24.90 -4.35 -9.84
N ILE A 73 23.89 -5.23 -9.78
CA ILE A 73 23.95 -6.41 -8.91
C ILE A 73 25.07 -7.29 -9.48
N THR A 74 26.29 -7.08 -8.97
CA THR A 74 27.47 -7.86 -9.29
C THR A 74 27.70 -8.86 -8.18
N ASP A 75 28.22 -10.04 -8.53
CA ASP A 75 28.64 -11.03 -7.57
C ASP A 75 29.69 -10.41 -6.63
N VAL A 76 29.46 -10.51 -5.32
CA VAL A 76 30.44 -10.08 -4.31
C VAL A 76 31.40 -11.23 -4.09
N VAL A 77 32.62 -11.10 -4.59
CA VAL A 77 33.69 -12.09 -4.41
C VAL A 77 34.53 -11.71 -3.17
N PRO A 78 34.54 -12.53 -2.11
CA PRO A 78 35.33 -12.24 -0.90
C PRO A 78 36.84 -12.39 -1.13
N GLU A 79 37.65 -11.45 -0.63
CA GLU A 79 39.12 -11.50 -0.75
C GLU A 79 39.73 -12.74 -0.06
N ASP A 80 39.14 -13.21 1.04
CA ASP A 80 39.60 -14.39 1.76
C ASP A 80 39.37 -15.68 0.97
N SER A 81 38.23 -15.82 0.30
CA SER A 81 37.97 -16.93 -0.63
C SER A 81 38.97 -16.92 -1.80
N VAL A 82 39.29 -15.74 -2.37
CA VAL A 82 40.30 -15.62 -3.43
C VAL A 82 41.67 -16.08 -2.95
N ALA A 83 42.09 -15.68 -1.75
CA ALA A 83 43.36 -16.10 -1.17
C ALA A 83 43.42 -17.62 -0.91
N LYS A 84 42.32 -18.20 -0.39
CA LYS A 84 42.22 -19.65 -0.16
C LYS A 84 42.28 -20.42 -1.48
N VAL A 85 41.50 -20.02 -2.49
CA VAL A 85 41.50 -20.67 -3.81
C VAL A 85 42.86 -20.55 -4.50
N ALA A 86 43.52 -19.39 -4.41
CA ALA A 86 44.87 -19.22 -4.97
C ALA A 86 45.92 -20.12 -4.27
N ALA A 87 45.73 -20.45 -3.00
CA ALA A 87 46.59 -21.38 -2.26
C ALA A 87 46.30 -22.86 -2.60
N MET A 88 45.11 -23.17 -3.14
CA MET A 88 44.73 -24.51 -3.58
C MET A 88 45.33 -24.80 -4.97
N LYS A 89 46.40 -25.61 -5.01
CA LYS A 89 47.05 -26.03 -6.26
C LYS A 89 46.18 -27.01 -7.06
N ASP A 90 45.30 -26.50 -7.92
CA ASP A 90 44.57 -27.24 -8.97
C ASP A 90 43.94 -28.55 -8.48
N LYS A 91 43.29 -28.49 -7.32
CA LYS A 91 42.37 -29.55 -6.91
C LYS A 91 41.02 -29.22 -7.52
N ASN A 92 40.37 -30.20 -8.13
CA ASN A 92 38.93 -30.15 -8.38
C ASN A 92 38.26 -30.76 -7.13
N PRO A 93 37.97 -29.96 -6.09
CA PRO A 93 37.40 -30.47 -4.85
C PRO A 93 36.04 -31.10 -5.10
N GLU A 94 35.70 -32.09 -4.28
CA GLU A 94 34.42 -32.78 -4.38
C GLU A 94 33.26 -31.81 -4.06
N ALA A 95 32.19 -31.89 -4.83
CA ALA A 95 31.06 -30.96 -4.71
C ALA A 95 30.44 -31.02 -3.31
N GLY A 96 30.24 -29.86 -2.69
CA GLY A 96 29.69 -29.72 -1.34
C GLY A 96 30.72 -29.79 -0.20
N THR A 97 32.01 -29.91 -0.50
CA THR A 97 33.08 -29.78 0.51
C THR A 97 33.44 -28.30 0.76
N ASP A 98 34.07 -27.99 1.91
CA ASP A 98 34.49 -26.62 2.26
C ASP A 98 35.38 -26.00 1.17
N ASP A 99 36.38 -26.75 0.67
CA ASP A 99 37.26 -26.32 -0.42
C ASP A 99 36.46 -26.02 -1.71
N TRP A 100 35.42 -26.80 -1.99
CA TRP A 100 34.52 -26.57 -3.13
C TRP A 100 33.65 -25.34 -2.95
N CYS A 101 33.16 -25.08 -1.73
CA CYS A 101 32.42 -23.86 -1.42
C CYS A 101 33.27 -22.61 -1.69
N GLU A 102 34.55 -22.61 -1.30
CA GLU A 102 35.46 -21.50 -1.58
C GLU A 102 35.70 -21.28 -3.08
N VAL A 103 35.82 -22.35 -3.87
CA VAL A 103 35.91 -22.27 -5.34
C VAL A 103 34.64 -21.67 -5.92
N MET A 104 33.47 -22.10 -5.44
CA MET A 104 32.18 -21.58 -5.90
C MET A 104 31.98 -20.10 -5.54
N MET A 105 32.46 -19.65 -4.38
CA MET A 105 32.40 -18.23 -3.97
C MET A 105 33.20 -17.28 -4.89
N VAL A 106 34.20 -17.80 -5.59
CA VAL A 106 35.02 -17.03 -6.56
C VAL A 106 34.50 -17.21 -8.00
N LYS A 107 33.77 -18.29 -8.28
CA LYS A 107 33.19 -18.59 -9.61
C LYS A 107 32.02 -17.64 -9.92
N PRO A 108 32.00 -16.95 -11.08
CA PRO A 108 30.88 -16.09 -11.47
C PRO A 108 29.54 -16.85 -11.44
N SER A 109 28.51 -16.29 -10.81
CA SER A 109 27.22 -16.97 -10.60
C SER A 109 26.53 -17.34 -11.92
N LYS A 110 26.80 -16.58 -12.99
CA LYS A 110 26.30 -16.82 -14.36
C LYS A 110 26.82 -18.13 -14.98
N GLU A 111 27.92 -18.67 -14.46
CA GLU A 111 28.53 -19.90 -14.96
C GLU A 111 28.10 -21.14 -14.17
N TRP A 112 27.22 -20.99 -13.19
CA TRP A 112 26.79 -22.10 -12.35
C TRP A 112 25.72 -22.93 -13.05
N THR A 113 25.86 -24.25 -12.99
CA THR A 113 24.77 -25.15 -13.37
C THR A 113 23.68 -25.18 -12.30
N THR A 114 22.49 -25.67 -12.65
CA THR A 114 21.39 -25.85 -11.68
C THR A 114 21.80 -26.79 -10.54
N GLU A 115 22.55 -27.84 -10.85
CA GLU A 115 23.03 -28.81 -9.87
C GLU A 115 24.06 -28.20 -8.91
N GLU A 116 24.97 -27.37 -9.43
CA GLU A 116 25.94 -26.62 -8.62
C GLU A 116 25.22 -25.64 -7.69
N GLN A 117 24.23 -24.89 -8.19
CA GLN A 117 23.41 -23.99 -7.36
C GLN A 117 22.72 -24.73 -6.22
N GLN A 118 22.09 -25.87 -6.52
CA GLN A 118 21.42 -26.67 -5.49
C GLN A 118 22.40 -27.25 -4.47
N THR A 119 23.56 -27.70 -4.92
CA THR A 119 24.58 -28.29 -4.04
C THR A 119 25.20 -27.23 -3.14
N PHE A 120 25.48 -26.05 -3.69
CA PHE A 120 25.99 -24.92 -2.94
C PHE A 120 24.97 -24.45 -1.89
N ALA A 121 23.71 -24.28 -2.27
CA ALA A 121 22.65 -23.89 -1.32
C ALA A 121 22.39 -24.91 -0.21
N LYS A 122 22.72 -26.19 -0.43
CA LYS A 122 22.53 -27.25 0.58
C LYS A 122 23.72 -27.43 1.53
N ASN A 123 24.94 -27.16 1.06
CA ASN A 123 26.16 -27.53 1.78
C ASN A 123 27.04 -26.33 2.17
N CYS A 124 26.89 -25.18 1.51
CA CYS A 124 27.78 -24.01 1.67
C CYS A 124 27.09 -22.78 2.28
N ILE A 125 25.76 -22.75 2.30
CA ILE A 125 24.91 -21.71 2.92
C ILE A 125 24.22 -22.31 4.14
#